data_AF-A0A4Z1I0C9-F1
#
_entry.id   AF-A0A4Z1I0C9-F1
#
_cell.length_a   1.000
_cell.length_b   1.000
_cell.length_c   1.000
_cell.angle_alpha   90.00
_cell.angle_beta   90.00
_cell.angle_gamma   90.00
#
_symmetry.space_group_name_H-M   'P 1'
#
loop_
_entity.id
_entity.type
_entity.pdbx_description
1 polymer ?
#
loop_
_entity_poly.entity_id
_entity_poly.type
_entity_poly.pdbx_seq_one_letter_code
_entity_poly.pdbx_strand_id
1 'polypeptide(L)'
;MMTLLQLNRHLDDNHQDLPEVEQDEVKNWFDKQVIKAKKFQPLAVINQKLKGLDVFESNDVPTSSSPIPSTLSGNRMSTPEPTRPDPDEVITRTHWQKSGFNDICTEPICGKRLGAVNGSVNCRKCGLLFCEDHTMYQIKLSRSAQHEPVRGLWCRVCETCFKSREGYNDHNGYLRDHTTDFMAMRRKHVDKAYLEISRLEKRLTKLTQLLANPPEDLASNGTLLSLAGQKNPRKILEQSVVTWEEDAKVPKCPFCQQEFGSWSFRRHHCRLCGRVVCSDPRTGCSSEIGLNVTALTDIQSEKHSENISLDIRMCRDCKTTVFSKKDFAAELKEKTPLQRAYENLLQFEKGIRLLLPNFQRLLVALQDPEKPPSHVQLAEAAKVRKRLIDSFGKYDQAGRRIRDLPTTSPTQQKIQKSIYQQSFSFLHLHMLPLKSLPKVLKHATPSSSHSSLRP
;
A
#
# COMPACT_ATOMS: atom_id res chain seq x y z
N MET A 1 11.13 -33.26 -10.91
CA MET A 1 10.21 -32.15 -11.29
C MET A 1 8.80 -32.68 -11.18
N MET A 2 7.97 -32.09 -10.32
CA MET A 2 6.56 -32.45 -10.20
C MET A 2 5.79 -31.81 -11.36
N THR A 3 4.92 -32.57 -12.02
CA THR A 3 4.06 -32.04 -13.09
C THR A 3 2.84 -31.34 -12.52
N LEU A 4 2.27 -30.38 -13.24
CA LEU A 4 1.10 -29.60 -12.81
C LEU A 4 -0.13 -30.48 -12.53
N LEU A 5 -0.23 -31.62 -13.22
CA LEU A 5 -1.27 -32.62 -13.02
C LEU A 5 -1.10 -33.40 -11.70
N GLN A 6 0.15 -33.66 -11.29
CA GLN A 6 0.46 -34.27 -9.99
C GLN A 6 0.23 -33.29 -8.83
N LEU A 7 0.38 -31.99 -9.07
CA LEU A 7 0.06 -30.94 -8.10
C LEU A 7 -1.46 -30.81 -7.90
N ASN A 8 -2.24 -30.84 -8.98
CA ASN A 8 -3.71 -30.73 -8.89
C ASN A 8 -4.32 -31.94 -8.19
N ARG A 9 -3.85 -33.16 -8.46
CA ARG A 9 -4.34 -34.36 -7.76
C ARG A 9 -4.01 -34.35 -6.25
N HIS A 10 -2.89 -33.76 -5.86
CA HIS A 10 -2.54 -33.56 -4.44
C HIS A 10 -3.39 -32.49 -3.74
N LEU A 11 -3.91 -31.51 -4.49
CA LEU A 11 -4.84 -30.52 -3.97
C LEU A 11 -6.24 -31.12 -3.80
N ASP A 12 -6.70 -31.94 -4.74
CA ASP A 12 -8.00 -32.62 -4.66
C ASP A 12 -8.03 -33.68 -3.54
N ASP A 13 -6.95 -34.45 -3.35
CA ASP A 13 -6.88 -35.49 -2.30
C ASP A 13 -6.76 -34.92 -0.88
N ASN A 14 -6.27 -33.68 -0.72
CA ASN A 14 -6.12 -33.01 0.59
C ASN A 14 -7.28 -32.08 0.96
N HIS A 15 -8.17 -31.76 0.02
CA HIS A 15 -9.31 -30.87 0.19
C HIS A 15 -10.60 -31.57 -0.24
N GLN A 16 -11.03 -32.56 0.54
CA GLN A 16 -12.44 -32.97 0.49
C GLN A 16 -13.31 -31.80 0.96
N ASP A 17 -14.24 -31.37 0.10
CA ASP A 17 -15.25 -30.35 0.38
C ASP A 17 -15.91 -30.61 1.74
N LEU A 18 -15.62 -29.73 2.70
CA LEU A 18 -16.36 -29.69 3.95
C LEU A 18 -17.79 -29.21 3.64
N PRO A 19 -18.84 -29.86 4.15
CA PRO A 19 -20.19 -29.32 4.01
C PRO A 19 -20.25 -27.91 4.63
N GLU A 20 -20.94 -26.99 3.96
CA GLU A 20 -21.19 -25.63 4.48
C GLU A 20 -21.83 -25.72 5.86
N VAL A 21 -21.07 -25.40 6.91
CA VAL A 21 -21.61 -25.20 8.25
C VAL A 21 -22.20 -23.80 8.29
N GLU A 22 -23.53 -23.71 8.27
CA GLU A 22 -24.31 -22.47 8.44
C GLU A 22 -23.89 -21.73 9.71
N GLN A 23 -23.25 -20.57 9.54
CA GLN A 23 -22.93 -19.63 10.62
C GLN A 23 -24.14 -18.72 10.90
N ASP A 24 -25.22 -19.27 11.44
CA ASP A 24 -26.49 -18.55 11.62
C ASP A 24 -26.49 -17.50 12.76
N GLU A 25 -25.61 -17.64 13.75
CA GLU A 25 -25.67 -16.77 14.94
C GLU A 25 -25.08 -15.37 14.70
N VAL A 26 -24.06 -15.26 13.85
CA VAL A 26 -23.39 -13.98 13.53
C VAL A 26 -24.23 -13.15 12.55
N LYS A 27 -24.88 -13.83 11.59
CA LYS A 27 -25.84 -13.22 10.65
C LYS A 27 -27.01 -12.58 11.41
N ASN A 28 -27.60 -13.32 12.34
CA ASN A 28 -28.73 -12.86 13.15
C ASN A 28 -28.41 -11.63 14.03
N TRP A 29 -27.18 -11.50 14.53
CA TRP A 29 -26.78 -10.32 15.31
C TRP A 29 -26.58 -9.08 14.42
N PHE A 30 -25.98 -9.26 13.25
CA PHE A 30 -25.76 -8.18 12.29
C PHE A 30 -27.09 -7.68 11.69
N ASP A 31 -27.99 -8.60 11.35
CA ASP A 31 -29.34 -8.30 10.87
C ASP A 31 -30.17 -7.56 11.92
N LYS A 32 -30.04 -7.93 13.20
CA LYS A 32 -30.70 -7.21 14.30
C LYS A 32 -30.21 -5.76 14.45
N GLN A 33 -28.93 -5.48 14.19
CA GLN A 33 -28.40 -4.11 14.21
C GLN A 33 -28.82 -3.30 12.97
N VAL A 34 -28.83 -3.92 11.79
CA VAL A 34 -29.30 -3.28 10.54
C VAL A 34 -30.80 -2.96 10.62
N ILE A 35 -31.62 -3.86 11.19
CA ILE A 35 -33.06 -3.62 11.42
C ILE A 35 -33.27 -2.50 12.45
N LYS A 36 -32.41 -2.39 13.47
CA LYS A 36 -32.47 -1.30 14.46
C LYS A 36 -32.06 0.05 13.86
N ALA A 37 -31.11 0.05 12.92
CA ALA A 37 -30.74 1.24 12.14
C ALA A 37 -31.84 1.67 11.15
N LYS A 38 -32.59 0.71 10.57
CA LYS A 38 -33.78 0.98 9.75
C LYS A 38 -34.99 1.52 10.54
N LYS A 39 -34.95 1.49 11.88
CA LYS A 39 -36.00 2.05 12.76
C LYS A 39 -35.80 3.52 13.12
N PHE A 40 -34.72 4.16 12.66
CA PHE A 40 -34.68 5.63 12.64
C PHE A 40 -35.69 6.15 11.62
N GLN A 41 -36.35 7.25 11.98
CA GLN A 41 -37.58 7.79 11.40
C GLN A 41 -37.69 7.61 9.87
N PRO A 42 -38.88 7.22 9.37
CA PRO A 42 -39.05 6.87 7.96
C PRO A 42 -38.76 8.08 7.07
N LEU A 43 -37.85 7.88 6.11
CA LEU A 43 -37.59 8.75 4.96
C LEU A 43 -38.88 9.08 4.15
N ALA A 44 -40.01 8.43 4.45
CA ALA A 44 -41.34 8.75 3.94
C ALA A 44 -41.80 10.19 4.25
N VAL A 45 -41.37 10.80 5.37
CA VAL A 45 -41.72 12.20 5.68
C VAL A 45 -40.87 13.21 4.89
N ILE A 46 -39.73 12.78 4.35
CA ILE A 46 -38.87 13.63 3.51
C ILE A 46 -39.36 13.62 2.04
N ASN A 47 -39.90 12.49 1.55
CA ASN A 47 -40.47 12.41 0.20
C ASN A 47 -41.76 13.22 -0.01
N GLN A 48 -42.50 13.58 1.06
CA GLN A 48 -43.64 14.49 0.95
C GLN A 48 -43.23 15.97 0.91
N LYS A 49 -42.06 16.33 1.47
CA LYS A 49 -41.52 17.71 1.44
C LYS A 49 -40.64 18.02 0.22
N LEU A 50 -40.22 17.01 -0.53
CA LEU A 50 -39.39 17.16 -1.74
C LEU A 50 -40.17 17.09 -3.06
N LYS A 51 -41.51 16.94 -3.02
CA LYS A 51 -42.39 16.91 -4.20
C LYS A 51 -42.43 18.22 -5.03
N GLY A 52 -41.61 19.21 -4.69
CA GLY A 52 -41.53 20.49 -5.41
C GLY A 52 -40.11 21.08 -5.47
N LEU A 53 -39.07 20.26 -5.31
CA LEU A 53 -37.68 20.67 -5.57
C LEU A 53 -37.23 19.99 -6.86
N ASP A 54 -37.22 20.77 -7.95
CA ASP A 54 -36.66 20.44 -9.27
C ASP A 54 -35.15 20.15 -9.19
N VAL A 55 -34.78 18.99 -8.63
CA VAL A 55 -33.40 18.46 -8.63
C VAL A 55 -33.32 17.10 -9.33
N PHE A 56 -34.46 16.49 -9.65
CA PHE A 56 -34.55 15.32 -10.51
C PHE A 56 -35.57 15.59 -11.61
N GLU A 57 -35.15 15.60 -12.87
CA GLU A 57 -36.04 15.66 -14.04
C GLU A 57 -37.06 14.50 -13.95
N SER A 58 -38.36 14.84 -13.84
CA SER A 58 -39.44 13.85 -13.93
C SER A 58 -39.46 13.21 -15.32
N ASN A 59 -39.75 11.91 -15.39
CA ASN A 59 -39.81 11.12 -16.62
C ASN A 59 -41.10 11.34 -17.45
N ASP A 60 -41.78 12.46 -17.28
CA ASP A 60 -42.99 12.75 -18.05
C ASP A 60 -42.64 13.37 -19.41
N VAL A 61 -43.36 12.96 -20.45
CA VAL A 61 -43.31 13.60 -21.77
C VAL A 61 -43.81 15.04 -21.62
N PRO A 62 -43.07 16.07 -22.07
CA PRO A 62 -43.44 17.46 -21.82
C PRO A 62 -44.78 17.76 -22.50
N THR A 63 -45.84 17.84 -21.70
CA THR A 63 -47.13 18.35 -22.15
C THR A 63 -47.08 19.87 -22.11
N SER A 64 -47.45 20.46 -23.24
CA SER A 64 -47.36 21.89 -23.53
C SER A 64 -48.11 22.80 -22.55
N SER A 65 -47.36 23.75 -22.00
CA SER A 65 -47.71 25.15 -21.65
C SER A 65 -48.78 25.48 -20.60
N SER A 66 -48.36 26.30 -19.62
CA SER A 66 -49.10 27.49 -19.17
C SER A 66 -48.09 28.62 -18.84
N PRO A 67 -48.31 29.89 -19.25
CA PRO A 67 -47.31 30.93 -19.12
C PRO A 67 -47.39 31.62 -17.75
N ILE A 68 -46.24 31.81 -17.10
CA ILE A 68 -46.06 32.72 -15.96
C ILE A 68 -45.47 34.03 -16.52
N PRO A 69 -45.98 35.22 -16.15
CA PRO A 69 -45.49 36.48 -16.71
C PRO A 69 -44.17 36.89 -16.04
N SER A 70 -43.08 36.80 -16.79
CA SER A 70 -41.77 37.32 -16.38
C SER A 70 -41.43 38.56 -17.21
N THR A 71 -41.55 39.72 -16.58
CA THR A 71 -41.06 40.99 -17.12
C THR A 71 -39.53 40.95 -17.20
N LEU A 72 -38.96 40.85 -18.41
CA LEU A 72 -37.63 41.35 -18.74
C LEU A 72 -37.48 41.37 -20.27
N SER A 73 -37.30 42.58 -20.81
CA SER A 73 -37.10 42.83 -22.24
C SER A 73 -35.73 42.30 -22.67
N GLY A 74 -35.73 41.37 -23.62
CA GLY A 74 -34.52 40.90 -24.28
C GLY A 74 -34.89 40.00 -25.46
N ASN A 75 -34.78 40.56 -26.68
CA ASN A 75 -34.95 39.82 -27.94
C ASN A 75 -34.00 38.60 -27.98
N ARG A 76 -34.53 37.40 -27.75
CA ARG A 76 -33.94 36.14 -28.22
C ARG A 76 -34.91 35.49 -29.19
N MET A 77 -34.52 35.43 -30.46
CA MET A 77 -35.16 34.56 -31.44
C MET A 77 -34.91 33.11 -31.02
N SER A 78 -35.95 32.43 -30.55
CA SER A 78 -35.92 31.00 -30.26
C SER A 78 -36.05 30.22 -31.57
N THR A 79 -34.95 29.66 -32.07
CA THR A 79 -35.02 28.57 -33.05
C THR A 79 -35.73 27.38 -32.41
N PRO A 80 -36.73 26.75 -33.04
CA PRO A 80 -37.41 25.59 -32.48
C PRO A 80 -36.41 24.43 -32.36
N GLU A 81 -36.29 23.86 -31.16
CA GLU A 81 -35.47 22.68 -30.91
C GLU A 81 -36.03 21.52 -31.77
N PRO A 82 -35.20 20.80 -32.54
CA PRO A 82 -35.68 19.71 -33.38
C PRO A 82 -36.33 18.63 -32.50
N THR A 83 -37.57 18.30 -32.81
CA THR A 83 -38.39 17.27 -32.15
C THR A 83 -37.57 15.98 -32.05
N ARG A 84 -37.11 15.62 -30.85
CA ARG A 84 -36.36 14.38 -30.65
C ARG A 84 -37.32 13.22 -30.90
N PRO A 85 -37.01 12.28 -31.80
CA PRO A 85 -37.88 11.14 -32.07
C PRO A 85 -38.03 10.30 -30.81
N ASP A 86 -39.25 9.81 -30.57
CA ASP A 86 -39.56 8.98 -29.41
C ASP A 86 -38.62 7.76 -29.40
N PRO A 87 -37.83 7.53 -28.32
CA PRO A 87 -36.98 6.35 -28.21
C PRO A 87 -37.71 5.05 -28.52
N ASP A 88 -38.99 4.97 -28.17
CA ASP A 88 -39.81 3.80 -28.41
C ASP A 88 -40.06 3.55 -29.92
N GLU A 89 -40.07 4.57 -30.76
CA GLU A 89 -40.19 4.42 -32.23
C GLU A 89 -38.88 3.97 -32.90
N VAL A 90 -37.74 4.23 -32.26
CA VAL A 90 -36.41 4.12 -32.89
C VAL A 90 -35.65 2.86 -32.46
N ILE A 91 -35.93 2.33 -31.27
CA ILE A 91 -35.27 1.12 -30.74
C ILE A 91 -36.00 -0.12 -31.23
N THR A 92 -35.23 -1.14 -31.60
CA THR A 92 -35.79 -2.45 -31.92
C THR A 92 -36.63 -3.01 -30.77
N ARG A 93 -37.81 -3.52 -31.10
CA ARG A 93 -38.72 -4.23 -30.18
C ARG A 93 -38.77 -5.72 -30.44
N THR A 94 -37.93 -6.24 -31.35
CA THR A 94 -37.98 -7.65 -31.78
C THR A 94 -37.72 -8.64 -30.66
N HIS A 95 -36.97 -8.24 -29.64
CA HIS A 95 -36.62 -9.05 -28.47
C HIS A 95 -37.57 -8.85 -27.28
N TRP A 96 -38.60 -8.01 -27.42
CA TRP A 96 -39.50 -7.72 -26.31
C TRP A 96 -40.42 -8.91 -26.02
N GLN A 97 -40.48 -9.28 -24.74
CA GLN A 97 -41.43 -10.25 -24.23
C GLN A 97 -42.85 -9.74 -24.48
N LYS A 98 -43.68 -10.59 -25.09
CA LYS A 98 -45.11 -10.30 -25.30
C LYS A 98 -45.86 -10.37 -23.96
N SER A 99 -46.74 -9.42 -23.71
CA SER A 99 -47.56 -9.42 -22.51
C SER A 99 -48.62 -10.53 -22.53
N GLY A 100 -48.72 -11.28 -21.45
CA GLY A 100 -49.74 -12.27 -21.14
C GLY A 100 -50.69 -11.81 -20.03
N PHE A 101 -51.70 -12.63 -19.73
CA PHE A 101 -52.77 -12.28 -18.79
C PHE A 101 -52.37 -12.39 -17.30
N ASN A 102 -51.28 -13.10 -17.00
CA ASN A 102 -50.81 -13.39 -15.64
C ASN A 102 -49.33 -13.05 -15.46
N ASP A 103 -48.84 -12.05 -16.19
CA ASP A 103 -47.44 -11.67 -16.08
C ASP A 103 -47.11 -11.12 -14.70
N ILE A 104 -45.93 -11.46 -14.23
CA ILE A 104 -45.35 -10.98 -12.98
C ILE A 104 -44.08 -10.21 -13.31
N CYS A 105 -43.74 -9.24 -12.46
CA CYS A 105 -42.50 -8.50 -12.61
C CYS A 105 -41.31 -9.47 -12.60
N THR A 106 -40.41 -9.31 -13.57
CA THR A 106 -39.22 -10.17 -13.71
C THR A 106 -38.22 -10.03 -12.56
N GLU A 107 -38.30 -8.96 -11.75
CA GLU A 107 -37.48 -8.80 -10.55
C GLU A 107 -37.83 -9.87 -9.50
N PRO A 108 -36.92 -10.82 -9.17
CA PRO A 108 -37.26 -12.02 -8.40
C PRO A 108 -37.90 -11.76 -7.03
N ILE A 109 -37.57 -10.65 -6.39
CA ILE A 109 -38.05 -10.31 -5.03
C ILE A 109 -39.36 -9.49 -5.09
N CYS A 110 -39.79 -9.06 -6.28
CA CYS A 110 -40.92 -8.16 -6.43
C CYS A 110 -42.28 -8.87 -6.29
N GLY A 111 -42.51 -9.93 -7.09
CA GLY A 111 -43.77 -10.70 -7.09
C GLY A 111 -45.03 -9.93 -7.52
N LYS A 112 -44.96 -8.65 -7.90
CA LYS A 112 -46.12 -7.86 -8.34
C LYS A 112 -46.66 -8.40 -9.67
N ARG A 113 -47.99 -8.55 -9.75
CA ARG A 113 -48.70 -8.81 -11.02
C ARG A 113 -48.69 -7.57 -11.90
N LEU A 114 -48.34 -7.73 -13.17
CA LEU A 114 -48.29 -6.65 -14.14
C LEU A 114 -49.68 -6.35 -14.68
N GLY A 115 -49.93 -5.09 -15.01
CA GLY A 115 -51.23 -4.62 -15.47
C GLY A 115 -51.42 -3.12 -15.20
N ALA A 116 -52.65 -2.63 -15.26
CA ALA A 116 -52.96 -1.20 -15.15
C ALA A 116 -52.51 -0.57 -13.82
N VAL A 117 -52.46 -1.33 -12.73
CA VAL A 117 -52.14 -0.81 -11.38
C VAL A 117 -50.64 -0.72 -11.13
N ASN A 118 -49.87 -1.73 -11.55
CA ASN A 118 -48.42 -1.82 -11.26
C ASN A 118 -47.54 -1.45 -12.48
N GLY A 119 -48.17 -1.15 -13.62
CA GLY A 119 -47.50 -1.03 -14.91
C GLY A 119 -47.14 -2.39 -15.52
N SER A 120 -46.91 -2.38 -16.82
CA SER A 120 -46.35 -3.50 -17.59
C SER A 120 -45.35 -2.92 -18.59
N VAL A 121 -44.07 -2.93 -18.22
CA VAL A 121 -43.03 -2.19 -18.93
C VAL A 121 -41.94 -3.13 -19.40
N ASN A 122 -41.71 -3.22 -20.71
CA ASN A 122 -40.54 -3.91 -21.25
C ASN A 122 -39.28 -3.06 -21.03
N CYS A 123 -38.22 -3.65 -20.48
CA CYS A 123 -36.89 -3.04 -20.47
C CYS A 123 -36.40 -2.89 -21.92
N ARG A 124 -36.03 -1.67 -22.36
CA ARG A 124 -35.64 -1.43 -23.76
C ARG A 124 -34.37 -2.20 -24.16
N LYS A 125 -33.49 -2.55 -23.20
CA LYS A 125 -32.26 -3.34 -23.45
C LYS A 125 -32.51 -4.85 -23.48
N CYS A 126 -33.07 -5.45 -22.43
CA CYS A 126 -33.24 -6.91 -22.35
C CYS A 126 -34.59 -7.44 -22.84
N GLY A 127 -35.60 -6.57 -23.01
CA GLY A 127 -36.92 -6.94 -23.53
C GLY A 127 -37.87 -7.58 -22.50
N LEU A 128 -37.41 -7.94 -21.30
CA LEU A 128 -38.22 -8.57 -20.26
C LEU A 128 -39.21 -7.58 -19.62
N LEU A 129 -40.29 -8.11 -19.03
CA LEU A 129 -41.39 -7.33 -18.45
C LEU A 129 -41.19 -7.04 -16.95
N PHE A 130 -41.43 -5.79 -16.55
CA PHE A 130 -41.29 -5.33 -15.18
C PHE A 130 -42.45 -4.40 -14.78
N CYS A 131 -42.63 -4.21 -13.48
CA CYS A 131 -43.48 -3.14 -12.96
C CYS A 131 -42.80 -1.77 -13.16
N GLU A 132 -43.55 -0.71 -12.90
CA GLU A 132 -43.06 0.66 -13.09
C GLU A 132 -41.80 0.94 -12.24
N ASP A 133 -41.84 0.59 -10.96
CA ASP A 133 -40.73 0.80 -10.01
C ASP A 133 -39.40 0.18 -10.47
N HIS A 134 -39.43 -1.06 -10.98
CA HIS A 134 -38.21 -1.79 -11.35
C HIS A 134 -37.67 -1.45 -12.75
N THR A 135 -38.28 -0.48 -13.43
CA THR A 135 -37.79 0.08 -14.69
C THR A 135 -37.52 1.58 -14.60
N MET A 136 -37.39 2.15 -13.40
CA MET A 136 -37.14 3.58 -13.19
C MET A 136 -35.74 4.07 -13.64
N TYR A 137 -34.93 3.21 -14.27
CA TYR A 137 -33.58 3.53 -14.69
C TYR A 137 -33.53 3.89 -16.17
N GLN A 138 -32.56 4.70 -16.55
CA GLN A 138 -32.31 5.07 -17.93
C GLN A 138 -30.86 4.87 -18.31
N ILE A 139 -30.63 4.37 -19.54
CA ILE A 139 -29.32 4.29 -20.17
C ILE A 139 -29.43 4.73 -21.62
N LYS A 140 -28.33 5.18 -22.21
CA LYS A 140 -28.30 5.46 -23.64
C LYS A 140 -28.19 4.17 -24.45
N LEU A 141 -29.14 3.92 -25.33
CA LEU A 141 -29.14 2.76 -26.23
C LEU A 141 -29.03 3.17 -27.69
N SER A 142 -28.41 2.31 -28.48
CA SER A 142 -28.47 2.33 -29.93
C SER A 142 -29.84 1.84 -30.43
N ARG A 143 -30.10 1.99 -31.74
CA ARG A 143 -31.29 1.42 -32.39
C ARG A 143 -31.40 -0.10 -32.25
N SER A 144 -30.28 -0.79 -32.06
CA SER A 144 -30.19 -2.24 -31.83
C SER A 144 -30.26 -2.64 -30.34
N ALA A 145 -30.72 -1.74 -29.47
CA ALA A 145 -30.85 -1.95 -28.02
C ALA A 145 -29.53 -2.26 -27.29
N GLN A 146 -28.39 -1.85 -27.85
CA GLN A 146 -27.07 -1.98 -27.21
C GLN A 146 -26.68 -0.69 -26.48
N HIS A 147 -25.87 -0.78 -25.43
CA HIS A 147 -25.40 0.39 -24.69
C HIS A 147 -24.50 1.27 -25.57
N GLU A 148 -24.87 2.54 -25.71
CA GLU A 148 -24.19 3.51 -26.60
C GLU A 148 -24.10 4.88 -25.90
N PRO A 149 -23.12 5.08 -25.00
CA PRO A 149 -23.09 6.23 -24.09
C PRO A 149 -22.86 7.59 -24.79
N VAL A 150 -22.30 7.60 -25.99
CA VAL A 150 -22.00 8.84 -26.72
C VAL A 150 -23.21 9.25 -27.55
N ARG A 151 -23.64 8.40 -28.50
CA ARG A 151 -24.63 8.74 -29.53
C ARG A 151 -26.03 8.14 -29.31
N GLY A 152 -26.23 7.38 -28.24
CA GLY A 152 -27.45 6.66 -27.99
C GLY A 152 -28.58 7.55 -27.49
N LEU A 153 -29.80 7.04 -27.57
CA LEU A 153 -31.01 7.68 -27.06
C LEU A 153 -31.22 7.26 -25.62
N TRP A 154 -31.73 8.14 -24.76
CA TRP A 154 -32.08 7.77 -23.38
C TRP A 154 -33.29 6.85 -23.38
N CYS A 155 -33.12 5.65 -22.81
CA CYS A 155 -34.11 4.59 -22.87
C CYS A 155 -34.36 4.01 -21.49
N ARG A 156 -35.62 3.70 -21.21
CA ARG A 156 -36.05 3.07 -19.95
C ARG A 156 -35.55 1.63 -19.85
N VAL A 157 -34.91 1.27 -18.73
CA VAL A 157 -34.35 -0.08 -18.51
C VAL A 157 -34.52 -0.54 -17.08
N CYS A 158 -34.35 -1.84 -16.85
CA CYS A 158 -34.32 -2.42 -15.51
C CYS A 158 -33.00 -2.11 -14.77
N GLU A 159 -33.00 -2.29 -13.46
CA GLU A 159 -31.83 -2.08 -12.60
C GLU A 159 -30.62 -2.91 -13.05
N THR A 160 -30.83 -4.17 -13.41
CA THR A 160 -29.77 -5.06 -13.90
C THR A 160 -29.10 -4.48 -15.13
N CYS A 161 -29.88 -4.01 -16.12
CA CYS A 161 -29.36 -3.41 -17.34
C CYS A 161 -28.64 -2.08 -17.08
N PHE A 162 -29.07 -1.32 -16.08
CA PHE A 162 -28.41 -0.09 -15.66
C PHE A 162 -27.06 -0.35 -14.98
N LYS A 163 -26.99 -1.29 -14.03
CA LYS A 163 -25.77 -1.62 -13.27
C LYS A 163 -24.76 -2.44 -14.06
N SER A 164 -25.22 -3.27 -14.99
CA SER A 164 -24.35 -4.11 -15.84
C SER A 164 -23.80 -3.39 -17.08
N ARG A 165 -24.17 -2.12 -17.30
CA ARG A 165 -23.65 -1.36 -18.44
C ARG A 165 -22.15 -1.13 -18.27
N GLU A 166 -21.46 -1.08 -19.41
CA GLU A 166 -20.05 -0.69 -19.45
C GLU A 166 -19.87 0.71 -18.83
N GLY A 167 -18.84 0.85 -18.00
CA GLY A 167 -18.53 2.11 -17.31
C GLY A 167 -19.35 2.40 -16.05
N TYR A 168 -20.26 1.52 -15.60
CA TYR A 168 -21.03 1.76 -14.36
C TYR A 168 -20.15 1.93 -13.11
N ASN A 169 -19.08 1.13 -13.01
CA ASN A 169 -18.10 1.18 -11.92
C ASN A 169 -16.83 1.97 -12.29
N ASP A 170 -16.84 2.69 -13.41
CA ASP A 170 -15.71 3.53 -13.80
C ASP A 170 -15.77 4.83 -13.02
N HIS A 171 -15.11 4.82 -11.86
CA HIS A 171 -14.90 6.00 -11.03
C HIS A 171 -13.72 6.85 -11.53
N ASN A 172 -13.04 6.37 -12.57
CA ASN A 172 -11.88 7.02 -13.14
C ASN A 172 -12.37 8.12 -14.08
N GLY A 173 -12.16 9.38 -13.68
CA GLY A 173 -12.34 10.51 -14.57
C GLY A 173 -11.33 10.50 -15.73
N TYR A 174 -11.24 11.61 -16.45
CA TYR A 174 -10.23 11.78 -17.49
C TYR A 174 -8.81 11.62 -16.90
N LEU A 175 -8.06 10.63 -17.40
CA LEU A 175 -6.69 10.36 -17.00
C LEU A 175 -5.75 10.72 -18.16
N ARG A 176 -4.70 11.49 -17.85
CA ARG A 176 -3.58 11.75 -18.75
C ARG A 176 -2.28 11.32 -18.10
N ASP A 177 -1.64 10.31 -18.68
CA ASP A 177 -0.35 9.81 -18.20
C ASP A 177 0.80 10.63 -18.79
N HIS A 178 1.67 11.15 -17.92
CA HIS A 178 2.87 11.92 -18.26
C HIS A 178 4.17 11.18 -17.90
N THR A 179 4.08 9.90 -17.54
CA THR A 179 5.21 9.10 -17.05
C THR A 179 6.35 9.04 -18.06
N THR A 180 6.04 8.86 -19.35
CA THR A 180 7.05 8.81 -20.41
C THR A 180 7.82 10.13 -20.53
N ASP A 181 7.12 11.27 -20.51
CA ASP A 181 7.74 12.60 -20.58
C ASP A 181 8.63 12.85 -19.37
N PHE A 182 8.13 12.53 -18.18
CA PHE A 182 8.89 12.61 -16.93
C PHE A 182 10.16 11.76 -16.99
N MET A 183 10.06 10.51 -17.43
CA MET A 183 11.21 9.61 -17.57
C MET A 183 12.24 10.13 -18.57
N ALA A 184 11.82 10.70 -19.70
CA ALA A 184 12.71 11.26 -20.70
C ALA A 184 13.50 12.47 -20.16
N MET A 185 12.82 13.38 -19.44
CA MET A 185 13.47 14.52 -18.78
C MET A 185 14.41 14.07 -17.66
N ARG A 186 13.98 13.07 -16.88
CA ARG A 186 14.76 12.52 -15.77
C ARG A 186 16.03 11.82 -16.25
N ARG A 187 15.96 11.07 -17.36
CA ARG A 187 17.09 10.29 -17.89
C ARG A 187 18.34 11.15 -18.10
N LYS A 188 18.20 12.34 -18.69
CA LYS A 188 19.32 13.27 -18.91
C LYS A 188 20.06 13.63 -17.61
N HIS A 189 19.33 13.80 -16.51
CA HIS A 189 19.90 14.12 -15.21
C HIS A 189 20.57 12.90 -14.57
N VAL A 190 19.93 11.73 -14.66
CA VAL A 190 20.46 10.47 -14.12
C VAL A 190 21.74 10.06 -14.84
N ASP A 191 21.77 10.13 -16.17
CA ASP A 191 22.93 9.75 -16.97
C ASP A 191 24.14 10.64 -16.63
N LYS A 192 23.92 11.96 -16.52
CA LYS A 192 24.96 12.90 -16.08
C LYS A 192 25.48 12.56 -14.68
N ALA A 193 24.58 12.29 -13.73
CA ALA A 193 24.97 11.91 -12.37
C ALA A 193 25.76 10.60 -12.37
N TYR A 194 25.32 9.60 -13.14
CA TYR A 194 25.99 8.31 -13.25
C TYR A 194 27.40 8.44 -13.83
N LEU A 195 27.57 9.25 -14.88
CA LEU A 195 28.89 9.54 -15.46
C LEU A 195 29.83 10.21 -14.45
N GLU A 196 29.34 11.17 -13.66
CA GLU A 196 30.15 11.81 -12.61
C GLU A 196 30.53 10.82 -11.50
N ILE A 197 29.60 9.97 -11.06
CA ILE A 197 29.88 8.89 -10.09
C ILE A 197 30.99 7.98 -10.63
N SER A 198 30.80 7.42 -11.84
CA SER A 198 31.78 6.51 -12.44
C SER A 198 33.15 7.17 -12.65
N ARG A 199 33.19 8.47 -12.99
CA ARG A 199 34.44 9.22 -13.14
C ARG A 199 35.16 9.34 -11.79
N LEU A 200 34.46 9.74 -10.73
CA LEU A 200 35.05 9.94 -9.41
C LEU A 200 35.46 8.61 -8.77
N GLU A 201 34.67 7.55 -8.95
CA GLU A 201 35.02 6.19 -8.50
C GLU A 201 36.30 5.70 -9.20
N LYS A 202 36.40 5.81 -10.53
CA LYS A 202 37.63 5.44 -11.26
C LYS A 202 38.85 6.22 -10.79
N ARG A 203 38.70 7.52 -10.50
CA ARG A 203 39.79 8.34 -9.93
C ARG A 203 40.18 7.87 -8.54
N LEU A 204 39.21 7.57 -7.68
CA LEU A 204 39.45 7.06 -6.35
C LEU A 204 40.20 5.73 -6.39
N THR A 205 39.74 4.78 -7.22
CA THR A 205 40.39 3.47 -7.41
C THR A 205 41.82 3.63 -7.92
N LYS A 206 42.04 4.48 -8.94
CA LYS A 206 43.39 4.73 -9.46
C LYS A 206 44.30 5.31 -8.37
N LEU A 207 43.79 6.27 -7.60
CA LEU A 207 44.56 6.89 -6.52
C LEU A 207 44.92 5.89 -5.43
N THR A 208 43.94 5.11 -4.94
CA THR A 208 44.19 4.13 -3.89
C THR A 208 45.17 3.04 -4.34
N GLN A 209 45.11 2.60 -5.59
CA GLN A 209 46.06 1.63 -6.16
C GLN A 209 47.48 2.21 -6.23
N LEU A 210 47.64 3.46 -6.69
CA LEU A 210 48.95 4.12 -6.76
C LEU A 210 49.56 4.35 -5.37
N LEU A 211 48.73 4.64 -4.36
CA LEU A 211 49.19 4.85 -2.99
C LEU A 211 49.50 3.54 -2.26
N ALA A 212 48.78 2.46 -2.56
CA ALA A 212 49.04 1.14 -1.99
C ALA A 212 50.25 0.47 -2.64
N ASN A 213 50.43 0.65 -3.96
CA ASN A 213 51.52 0.07 -4.74
C ASN A 213 52.23 1.20 -5.53
N PRO A 214 53.09 2.01 -4.88
CA PRO A 214 53.82 3.07 -5.57
C PRO A 214 54.81 2.46 -6.57
N PRO A 215 55.00 3.06 -7.77
CA PRO A 215 56.00 2.61 -8.74
C PRO A 215 57.42 2.57 -8.14
N GLU A 216 58.23 1.58 -8.55
CA GLU A 216 59.57 1.32 -8.00
C GLU A 216 60.51 2.54 -8.07
N ASP A 217 60.40 3.34 -9.14
CA ASP A 217 61.16 4.59 -9.34
C ASP A 217 60.93 5.63 -8.24
N LEU A 218 59.78 5.57 -7.56
CA LEU A 218 59.41 6.45 -6.44
C LEU A 218 59.60 5.76 -5.08
N ALA A 219 59.73 4.43 -5.04
CA ALA A 219 59.90 3.64 -3.83
C ALA A 219 61.37 3.55 -3.36
N SER A 220 62.35 3.63 -4.27
CA SER A 220 63.78 3.50 -3.95
C SER A 220 64.40 4.65 -3.12
N ASN A 221 63.70 5.78 -2.93
CA ASN A 221 64.21 6.92 -2.14
C ASN A 221 63.76 6.90 -0.67
N GLY A 222 63.38 5.73 -0.15
CA GLY A 222 62.81 5.55 1.19
C GLY A 222 63.79 5.68 2.37
N THR A 223 65.10 5.72 2.14
CA THR A 223 66.08 5.81 3.25
C THR A 223 67.28 6.64 2.82
N LEU A 224 67.54 7.73 3.57
CA LEU A 224 68.73 8.61 3.59
C LEU A 224 68.52 10.03 3.00
N LEU A 225 68.41 11.00 3.93
CA LEU A 225 68.74 12.43 3.82
C LEU A 225 67.91 13.30 2.85
N SER A 226 66.77 13.78 3.36
CA SER A 226 66.01 14.88 2.75
C SER A 226 66.74 16.22 2.98
N LEU A 227 67.63 16.58 2.05
CA LEU A 227 68.19 17.92 1.88
C LEU A 227 67.86 18.42 0.46
N ALA A 228 67.18 19.57 0.38
CA ALA A 228 66.85 20.36 -0.81
C ALA A 228 65.87 19.77 -1.85
N GLY A 229 64.61 20.24 -1.81
CA GLY A 229 63.81 20.50 -3.01
C GLY A 229 62.96 19.38 -3.61
N GLN A 230 63.05 18.13 -3.13
CA GLN A 230 62.23 17.04 -3.68
C GLN A 230 60.77 17.11 -3.20
N LYS A 231 59.84 17.22 -4.16
CA LYS A 231 58.38 17.25 -3.89
C LYS A 231 57.96 15.91 -3.26
N ASN A 232 57.12 15.96 -2.22
CA ASN A 232 56.59 14.77 -1.54
C ASN A 232 56.04 13.74 -2.57
N PRO A 233 56.56 12.50 -2.63
CA PRO A 233 56.19 11.51 -3.66
C PRO A 233 54.69 11.22 -3.68
N ARG A 234 54.05 11.23 -2.50
CA ARG A 234 52.59 11.11 -2.39
C ARG A 234 51.84 12.21 -3.14
N LYS A 235 52.32 13.45 -3.06
CA LYS A 235 51.72 14.60 -3.75
C LYS A 235 51.82 14.47 -5.27
N ILE A 236 52.91 13.89 -5.78
CA ILE A 236 53.09 13.62 -7.21
C ILE A 236 52.04 12.60 -7.69
N LEU A 237 51.87 11.50 -6.94
CA LEU A 237 50.86 10.49 -7.25
C LEU A 237 49.43 11.07 -7.19
N GLU A 238 49.13 11.85 -6.16
CA GLU A 238 47.83 12.53 -6.01
C GLU A 238 47.54 13.48 -7.19
N GLN A 239 48.54 14.23 -7.67
CA GLN A 239 48.40 15.14 -8.82
C GLN A 239 48.32 14.43 -10.17
N SER A 240 48.81 13.19 -10.28
CA SER A 240 48.73 12.39 -11.52
C SER A 240 47.32 11.87 -11.84
N VAL A 241 46.41 11.87 -10.85
CA VAL A 241 45.04 11.37 -10.99
C VAL A 241 44.08 12.46 -11.47
N VAL A 242 44.30 13.71 -11.04
CA VAL A 242 43.46 14.85 -11.40
C VAL A 242 44.27 16.13 -11.35
N THR A 243 44.05 17.03 -12.31
CA THR A 243 44.63 18.37 -12.33
C THR A 243 44.11 19.18 -11.15
N TRP A 244 45.02 19.74 -10.37
CA TRP A 244 44.68 20.59 -9.22
C TRP A 244 44.53 22.04 -9.66
N GLU A 245 43.49 22.69 -9.13
CA GLU A 245 43.24 24.11 -9.31
C GLU A 245 44.35 24.95 -8.65
N GLU A 246 44.72 26.05 -9.29
CA GLU A 246 45.78 26.92 -8.77
C GLU A 246 45.29 27.74 -7.58
N ASP A 247 46.02 27.68 -6.47
CA ASP A 247 45.67 28.37 -5.22
C ASP A 247 45.41 29.87 -5.39
N ALA A 248 46.20 30.54 -6.23
CA ALA A 248 46.10 31.98 -6.47
C ALA A 248 44.77 32.37 -7.15
N LYS A 249 44.16 31.47 -7.92
CA LYS A 249 42.89 31.71 -8.62
C LYS A 249 41.67 31.54 -7.71
N VAL A 250 41.86 31.01 -6.49
CA VAL A 250 40.79 30.72 -5.55
C VAL A 250 40.98 31.55 -4.27
N PRO A 251 40.40 32.75 -4.20
CA PRO A 251 40.48 33.61 -3.02
C PRO A 251 39.54 33.16 -1.89
N LYS A 252 38.43 32.48 -2.22
CA LYS A 252 37.39 32.05 -1.28
C LYS A 252 37.03 30.58 -1.47
N CYS A 253 36.65 29.90 -0.39
CA CYS A 253 36.15 28.53 -0.47
C CYS A 253 34.82 28.51 -1.27
N PRO A 254 34.67 27.68 -2.33
CA PRO A 254 33.46 27.67 -3.15
C PRO A 254 32.20 27.18 -2.40
N PHE A 255 32.38 26.60 -1.21
CA PHE A 255 31.31 25.97 -0.45
C PHE A 255 30.77 26.80 0.70
N CYS A 256 31.64 27.45 1.48
CA CYS A 256 31.25 28.30 2.60
C CYS A 256 31.51 29.79 2.35
N GLN A 257 32.13 30.14 1.20
CA GLN A 257 32.40 31.52 0.77
C GLN A 257 33.33 32.33 1.69
N GLN A 258 33.97 31.69 2.68
CA GLN A 258 34.99 32.31 3.52
C GLN A 258 36.29 32.50 2.74
N GLU A 259 36.97 33.63 3.00
CA GLU A 259 38.24 33.99 2.39
C GLU A 259 39.40 33.15 2.96
N PHE A 260 40.27 32.69 2.06
CA PHE A 260 41.49 31.99 2.44
C PHE A 260 42.51 32.94 3.05
N GLY A 261 42.77 32.73 4.35
CA GLY A 261 43.79 33.44 5.10
C GLY A 261 45.11 32.68 5.18
N SER A 262 46.20 33.40 5.43
CA SER A 262 47.55 32.81 5.46
C SER A 262 47.80 31.83 6.61
N TRP A 263 47.02 31.88 7.70
CA TRP A 263 47.32 31.10 8.92
C TRP A 263 46.22 30.11 9.36
N SER A 264 44.96 30.55 9.51
CA SER A 264 43.88 29.75 10.10
C SER A 264 42.89 29.13 9.11
N PHE A 265 42.76 29.69 7.90
CA PHE A 265 41.84 29.21 6.86
C PHE A 265 42.62 28.85 5.60
N ARG A 266 43.29 27.69 5.65
CA ARG A 266 44.20 27.23 4.60
C ARG A 266 43.45 26.60 3.43
N ARG A 267 44.12 26.61 2.27
CA ARG A 267 43.67 25.95 1.04
C ARG A 267 44.01 24.47 1.09
N HIS A 268 43.07 23.65 0.64
CA HIS A 268 43.24 22.21 0.51
C HIS A 268 42.65 21.74 -0.80
N HIS A 269 43.35 20.88 -1.54
CA HIS A 269 42.81 20.28 -2.74
C HIS A 269 42.00 19.03 -2.42
N CYS A 270 40.86 18.88 -3.10
CA CYS A 270 40.19 17.59 -3.18
C CYS A 270 40.97 16.65 -4.09
N ARG A 271 41.29 15.45 -3.62
CA ARG A 271 42.08 14.47 -4.37
C ARG A 271 41.33 13.83 -5.54
N LEU A 272 40.01 14.04 -5.66
CA LEU A 272 39.21 13.49 -6.77
C LEU A 272 38.84 14.50 -7.85
N CYS A 273 38.56 15.76 -7.47
CA CYS A 273 38.17 16.80 -8.43
C CYS A 273 39.20 17.92 -8.60
N GLY A 274 40.23 17.98 -7.75
CA GLY A 274 41.29 18.98 -7.83
C GLY A 274 40.90 20.39 -7.36
N ARG A 275 39.64 20.66 -6.98
CA ARG A 275 39.20 21.97 -6.49
C ARG A 275 39.86 22.35 -5.16
N VAL A 276 40.09 23.65 -4.98
CA VAL A 276 40.56 24.22 -3.72
C VAL A 276 39.39 24.48 -2.77
N VAL A 277 39.47 23.94 -1.56
CA VAL A 277 38.43 23.97 -0.52
C VAL A 277 39.06 24.16 0.86
N CYS A 278 38.27 24.55 1.86
CA CYS A 278 38.73 24.60 3.24
C CYS A 278 38.60 23.24 3.94
N SER A 279 39.31 23.10 5.07
CA SER A 279 39.29 21.91 5.93
C SER A 279 38.59 22.12 7.27
N ASP A 280 37.84 23.22 7.45
CA ASP A 280 37.21 23.54 8.72
C ASP A 280 36.11 22.51 9.06
N PRO A 281 36.26 21.72 10.15
CA PRO A 281 35.26 20.74 10.57
C PRO A 281 33.88 21.33 10.81
N ARG A 282 33.79 22.62 11.18
CA ARG A 282 32.51 23.31 11.39
C ARG A 282 31.74 23.49 10.09
N THR A 283 32.44 23.67 8.98
CA THR A 283 31.83 23.89 7.66
C THR A 283 31.63 22.58 6.90
N GLY A 284 32.42 21.54 7.21
CA GLY A 284 32.35 20.26 6.53
C GLY A 284 32.63 20.32 5.02
N CYS A 285 33.31 21.37 4.52
CA CYS A 285 33.56 21.54 3.08
C CYS A 285 34.48 20.46 2.50
N SER A 286 35.37 19.90 3.32
CA SER A 286 36.17 18.71 3.01
C SER A 286 36.48 17.90 4.25
N SER A 287 36.75 16.61 4.07
CA SER A 287 37.16 15.69 5.14
C SER A 287 38.16 14.67 4.60
N GLU A 288 39.02 14.15 5.48
CA GLU A 288 39.79 12.93 5.21
C GLU A 288 38.86 11.71 5.31
N ILE A 289 38.90 10.83 4.31
CA ILE A 289 38.15 9.58 4.28
C ILE A 289 39.14 8.43 4.39
N GLY A 290 39.06 7.68 5.49
CA GLY A 290 39.86 6.47 5.70
C GLY A 290 39.31 5.30 4.87
N LEU A 291 40.18 4.70 4.07
CA LEU A 291 39.87 3.57 3.19
C LEU A 291 40.84 2.43 3.46
N ASN A 292 40.31 1.22 3.62
CA ASN A 292 41.13 0.01 3.70
C ASN A 292 41.23 -0.60 2.31
N VAL A 293 42.46 -0.77 1.84
CA VAL A 293 42.78 -1.24 0.50
C VAL A 293 43.74 -2.40 0.63
N THR A 294 43.40 -3.53 0.02
CA THR A 294 44.29 -4.69 -0.01
C THR A 294 45.42 -4.41 -1.01
N ALA A 295 46.66 -4.35 -0.51
CA ALA A 295 47.82 -4.27 -1.38
C ALA A 295 48.05 -5.65 -2.01
N LEU A 296 48.31 -5.68 -3.31
CA LEU A 296 48.69 -6.90 -4.01
C LEU A 296 50.21 -6.98 -3.95
N THR A 297 50.73 -7.71 -2.98
CA THR A 297 52.11 -8.21 -3.03
C THR A 297 52.16 -9.37 -4.02
N ASP A 298 53.29 -9.54 -4.69
CA ASP A 298 53.51 -10.39 -5.87
C ASP A 298 52.68 -11.68 -5.99
N ILE A 299 52.32 -12.00 -7.24
CA ILE A 299 51.45 -13.08 -7.74
C ILE A 299 51.93 -14.52 -7.38
N GLN A 300 52.92 -14.69 -6.50
CA GLN A 300 53.50 -16.00 -6.17
C GLN A 300 53.41 -16.44 -4.69
N SER A 301 52.64 -15.76 -3.84
CA SER A 301 52.39 -16.27 -2.48
C SER A 301 50.97 -15.93 -1.99
N GLU A 302 50.09 -16.94 -1.97
CA GLU A 302 48.70 -16.84 -1.49
C GLU A 302 48.55 -16.53 0.03
N LYS A 303 49.59 -16.05 0.72
CA LYS A 303 49.60 -15.96 2.18
C LYS A 303 49.83 -14.60 2.84
N HIS A 304 50.07 -13.52 2.11
CA HIS A 304 50.29 -12.19 2.73
C HIS A 304 49.54 -11.05 2.04
N SER A 305 48.21 -11.05 2.13
CA SER A 305 47.39 -9.88 1.81
C SER A 305 47.43 -8.88 2.97
N GLU A 306 48.27 -7.85 2.87
CA GLU A 306 48.29 -6.75 3.84
C GLU A 306 47.24 -5.69 3.47
N ASN A 307 46.39 -5.36 4.45
CA ASN A 307 45.42 -4.28 4.30
C ASN A 307 46.07 -2.95 4.69
N ILE A 308 46.21 -2.06 3.73
CA ILE A 308 46.74 -0.71 3.95
C ILE A 308 45.58 0.24 4.21
N SER A 309 45.69 1.03 5.28
CA SER A 309 44.76 2.12 5.56
C SER A 309 45.26 3.41 4.89
N LEU A 310 44.39 4.06 4.12
CA LEU A 310 44.69 5.27 3.36
C LEU A 310 43.68 6.36 3.71
N ASP A 311 44.17 7.52 4.13
CA ASP A 311 43.34 8.72 4.28
C ASP A 311 43.37 9.57 3.02
N ILE A 312 42.21 9.81 2.43
CA ILE A 312 42.06 10.61 1.20
C ILE A 312 41.14 11.79 1.43
N ARG A 313 41.65 13.01 1.23
CA ARG A 313 40.84 14.22 1.35
C ARG A 313 39.88 14.39 0.19
N MET A 314 38.60 14.48 0.51
CA MET A 314 37.51 14.66 -0.42
C MET A 314 36.70 15.91 -0.06
N CYS A 315 36.32 16.71 -1.04
CA CYS A 315 35.34 17.76 -0.80
C CYS A 315 33.95 17.15 -0.58
N ARG A 316 33.04 17.92 0.01
CA ARG A 316 31.67 17.46 0.31
C ARG A 316 30.95 16.92 -0.92
N ASP A 317 31.03 17.58 -2.07
CA ASP A 317 30.37 17.14 -3.30
C ASP A 317 30.89 15.79 -3.79
N CYS A 318 32.22 15.59 -3.81
CA CYS A 318 32.80 14.32 -4.23
C CYS A 318 32.52 13.20 -3.22
N LYS A 319 32.53 13.51 -1.92
CA LYS A 319 32.14 12.56 -0.87
C LYS A 319 30.70 12.10 -1.06
N THR A 320 29.76 13.04 -1.17
CA THR A 320 28.34 12.73 -1.40
C THR A 320 28.16 11.95 -2.69
N THR A 321 28.76 12.40 -3.80
CA THR A 321 28.59 11.75 -5.10
C THR A 321 29.06 10.31 -5.10
N VAL A 322 30.23 10.01 -4.50
CA VAL A 322 30.79 8.65 -4.48
C VAL A 322 30.09 7.76 -3.46
N PHE A 323 29.79 8.25 -2.26
CA PHE A 323 29.37 7.39 -1.15
C PHE A 323 27.87 7.37 -0.89
N SER A 324 27.08 8.37 -1.30
CA SER A 324 25.65 8.46 -0.92
C SER A 324 24.83 7.24 -1.30
N LYS A 325 25.11 6.58 -2.44
CA LYS A 325 24.40 5.36 -2.82
C LYS A 325 24.69 4.20 -1.86
N LYS A 326 25.96 4.04 -1.48
CA LYS A 326 26.39 2.99 -0.55
C LYS A 326 25.89 3.28 0.86
N ASP A 327 26.00 4.54 1.31
CA ASP A 327 25.56 4.98 2.62
C ASP A 327 24.04 4.77 2.76
N PHE A 328 23.25 5.21 1.76
CA PHE A 328 21.81 4.97 1.74
C PHE A 328 21.45 3.48 1.75
N ALA A 329 22.17 2.64 0.99
CA ALA A 329 21.95 1.21 1.00
C ALA A 329 22.34 0.55 2.34
N ALA A 330 23.30 1.12 3.07
CA ALA A 330 23.65 0.67 4.42
C ALA A 330 22.59 1.11 5.43
N GLU A 331 22.13 2.36 5.37
CA GLU A 331 21.05 2.90 6.20
C GLU A 331 19.75 2.10 6.02
N LEU A 332 19.39 1.72 4.79
CA LEU A 332 18.22 0.88 4.52
C LEU A 332 18.30 -0.51 5.16
N LYS A 333 19.51 -1.03 5.41
CA LYS A 333 19.69 -2.32 6.10
C LYS A 333 19.59 -2.16 7.62
N GLU A 334 19.80 -0.96 8.13
CA GLU A 334 19.75 -0.69 9.56
C GLU A 334 18.30 -0.62 10.04
N LYS A 335 17.89 -1.60 10.84
CA LYS A 335 16.56 -1.61 11.44
C LYS A 335 16.50 -0.67 12.63
N THR A 336 15.61 0.31 12.57
CA THR A 336 15.33 1.20 13.70
C THR A 336 14.75 0.44 14.90
N PRO A 337 14.88 0.95 16.14
CA PRO A 337 14.26 0.34 17.32
C PRO A 337 12.74 0.14 17.18
N LEU A 338 12.06 1.12 16.58
CA LEU A 338 10.62 1.04 16.30
C LEU A 338 10.30 -0.08 15.31
N GLN A 339 11.07 -0.21 14.24
CA GLN A 339 10.89 -1.28 13.26
C GLN A 339 11.06 -2.66 13.89
N ARG A 340 12.13 -2.85 14.68
CA ARG A 340 12.36 -4.14 15.39
C ARG A 340 11.21 -4.46 16.35
N ALA A 341 10.71 -3.47 17.08
CA ALA A 341 9.59 -3.66 18.00
C ALA A 341 8.30 -4.03 17.25
N TYR A 342 8.03 -3.39 16.11
CA TYR A 342 6.88 -3.70 15.25
C TYR A 342 6.97 -5.09 14.62
N GLU A 343 8.14 -5.48 14.11
CA GLU A 343 8.37 -6.83 13.57
C GLU A 343 8.12 -7.90 14.65
N ASN A 344 8.55 -7.66 15.90
CA ASN A 344 8.27 -8.56 17.02
C ASN A 344 6.78 -8.66 17.36
N LEU A 345 6.05 -7.53 17.34
CA LEU A 345 4.59 -7.53 17.49
C LEU A 345 3.92 -8.42 16.43
N LEU A 346 4.34 -8.29 15.16
CA LEU A 346 3.81 -9.10 14.06
C LEU A 346 4.10 -10.60 14.23
N GLN A 347 5.24 -10.98 14.80
CA GLN A 347 5.53 -12.39 15.09
C GLN A 347 4.52 -12.98 16.10
N PHE A 348 4.20 -12.24 17.16
CA PHE A 348 3.15 -12.67 18.11
C PHE A 348 1.77 -12.72 17.45
N GLU A 349 1.43 -11.76 16.60
CA GLU A 349 0.16 -11.77 15.85
C GLU A 349 0.03 -13.02 14.98
N LYS A 350 1.10 -13.35 14.23
CA LYS A 350 1.15 -14.55 13.39
C LYS A 350 0.95 -15.81 14.23
N GLY A 351 1.62 -15.90 15.39
CA GLY A 351 1.44 -17.01 16.32
C GLY A 351 0.00 -17.15 16.81
N ILE A 352 -0.65 -16.04 17.18
CA ILE A 352 -2.05 -16.01 17.61
C ILE A 352 -2.98 -16.47 16.48
N ARG A 353 -2.81 -15.93 15.27
CA ARG A 353 -3.63 -16.27 14.10
C ARG A 353 -3.53 -17.75 13.72
N LEU A 354 -2.38 -18.38 13.95
CA LEU A 354 -2.19 -19.82 13.72
C LEU A 354 -2.80 -20.69 14.82
N LEU A 355 -2.74 -20.24 16.08
CA LEU A 355 -3.26 -21.01 17.22
C LEU A 355 -4.79 -20.91 17.36
N LEU A 356 -5.41 -19.80 16.95
CA LEU A 356 -6.83 -19.53 17.16
C LEU A 356 -7.75 -20.56 16.49
N PRO A 357 -7.56 -20.96 15.22
CA PRO A 357 -8.43 -21.96 14.57
C PRO A 357 -8.27 -23.36 15.18
N ASN A 358 -7.07 -23.72 15.63
CA ASN A 358 -6.85 -24.99 16.32
C ASN A 358 -7.63 -25.02 17.64
N PHE A 359 -7.55 -23.92 18.40
CA PHE A 359 -8.30 -23.79 19.64
C PHE A 359 -9.81 -23.88 19.41
N GLN A 360 -10.35 -23.18 18.40
CA GLN A 360 -11.78 -23.21 18.05
C GLN A 360 -12.27 -24.62 17.73
N ARG A 361 -11.51 -25.40 16.94
CA ARG A 361 -11.86 -26.81 16.65
C ARG A 361 -11.91 -27.67 17.90
N LEU A 362 -10.94 -27.51 18.80
CA LEU A 362 -10.95 -28.21 20.09
C LEU A 362 -12.17 -27.83 20.93
N LEU A 363 -12.63 -26.57 20.89
CA LEU A 363 -13.82 -26.16 21.64
C LEU A 363 -15.10 -26.81 21.15
N VAL A 364 -15.30 -26.86 19.82
CA VAL A 364 -16.47 -27.51 19.22
C VAL A 364 -16.51 -28.98 19.63
N ALA A 365 -15.37 -29.68 19.58
CA ALA A 365 -15.28 -31.08 19.98
C ALA A 365 -15.57 -31.32 21.49
N LEU A 366 -15.35 -30.32 22.34
CA LEU A 366 -15.68 -30.41 23.78
C LEU A 366 -17.15 -30.10 24.10
N GLN A 367 -17.91 -29.57 23.13
CA GLN A 367 -19.31 -29.17 23.29
C GLN A 367 -20.29 -30.18 22.68
N ASP A 368 -19.81 -31.29 22.12
CA ASP A 368 -20.63 -32.36 21.55
C ASP A 368 -21.41 -33.10 22.67
N PRO A 369 -22.76 -33.02 22.70
CA PRO A 369 -23.56 -33.68 23.73
C PRO A 369 -23.56 -35.20 23.63
N GLU A 370 -23.30 -35.75 22.44
CA GLU A 370 -23.37 -37.20 22.16
C GLU A 370 -22.05 -37.91 22.46
N LYS A 371 -20.93 -37.18 22.48
CA LYS A 371 -19.59 -37.72 22.73
C LYS A 371 -18.89 -36.98 23.87
N PRO A 372 -18.88 -37.54 25.10
CA PRO A 372 -18.19 -36.91 26.21
C PRO A 372 -16.68 -36.79 25.90
N PRO A 373 -16.06 -35.65 26.22
CA PRO A 373 -14.67 -35.40 25.84
C PRO A 373 -13.70 -36.28 26.63
N SER A 374 -12.73 -36.86 25.93
CA SER A 374 -11.67 -37.64 26.57
C SER A 374 -10.73 -36.77 27.41
N HIS A 375 -10.08 -37.38 28.41
CA HIS A 375 -9.08 -36.71 29.24
C HIS A 375 -7.91 -36.14 28.41
N VAL A 376 -7.55 -36.79 27.29
CA VAL A 376 -6.50 -36.32 26.37
C VAL A 376 -6.93 -35.03 25.67
N GLN A 377 -8.17 -34.96 25.17
CA GLN A 377 -8.72 -33.77 24.52
C GLN A 377 -8.82 -32.59 25.50
N LEU A 378 -9.23 -32.83 26.74
CA LEU A 378 -9.26 -31.81 27.79
C LEU A 378 -7.86 -31.26 28.10
N ALA A 379 -6.86 -32.14 28.22
CA ALA A 379 -5.47 -31.76 28.46
C ALA A 379 -4.89 -30.96 27.28
N GLU A 380 -5.18 -31.36 26.04
CA GLU A 380 -4.75 -30.66 24.84
C GLU A 380 -5.38 -29.26 24.72
N ALA A 381 -6.69 -29.16 24.92
CA ALA A 381 -7.41 -27.88 24.91
C ALA A 381 -6.89 -26.92 25.98
N ALA A 382 -6.61 -27.41 27.20
CA ALA A 382 -6.00 -26.62 28.27
C ALA A 382 -4.60 -26.10 27.88
N LYS A 383 -3.78 -26.94 27.24
CA LYS A 383 -2.43 -26.58 26.78
C LYS A 383 -2.45 -25.53 25.67
N VAL A 384 -3.30 -25.69 24.67
CA VAL A 384 -3.48 -24.72 23.58
C VAL A 384 -4.01 -23.40 24.12
N ARG A 385 -4.99 -23.44 25.02
CA ARG A 385 -5.52 -22.25 25.71
C ARG A 385 -4.44 -21.48 26.45
N LYS A 386 -3.62 -22.16 27.25
CA LYS A 386 -2.51 -21.52 28.00
C LYS A 386 -1.56 -20.80 27.05
N ARG A 387 -1.11 -21.48 25.99
CA ARG A 387 -0.23 -20.89 24.97
C ARG A 387 -0.84 -19.67 24.29
N LEU A 388 -2.14 -19.71 24.01
CA LEU A 388 -2.85 -18.62 23.37
C LEU A 388 -2.99 -17.41 24.31
N ILE A 389 -3.33 -17.62 25.59
CA ILE A 389 -3.35 -16.55 26.61
C ILE A 389 -1.96 -15.93 26.79
N ASP A 390 -0.91 -16.75 26.89
CA ASP A 390 0.46 -16.27 27.00
C ASP A 390 0.87 -15.45 25.77
N SER A 391 0.46 -15.88 24.57
CA SER A 391 0.73 -15.16 23.31
C SER A 391 -0.01 -13.81 23.26
N PHE A 392 -1.26 -13.76 23.69
CA PHE A 392 -2.01 -12.50 23.83
C PHE A 392 -1.36 -11.55 24.83
N GLY A 393 -0.88 -12.04 25.98
CA GLY A 393 -0.16 -11.23 26.96
C GLY A 393 1.14 -10.65 26.39
N LYS A 394 1.91 -11.46 25.65
CA LYS A 394 3.13 -11.00 24.96
C LYS A 394 2.83 -9.97 23.87
N TYR A 395 1.73 -10.15 23.13
CA TYR A 395 1.28 -9.20 22.11
C TYR A 395 0.88 -7.84 22.71
N ASP A 396 0.08 -7.83 23.80
CA ASP A 396 -0.26 -6.58 24.52
C ASP A 396 0.99 -5.86 25.03
N GLN A 397 1.91 -6.60 25.63
CA GLN A 397 3.16 -6.04 26.13
C GLN A 397 4.02 -5.45 25.00
N ALA A 398 4.09 -6.12 23.84
CA ALA A 398 4.78 -5.61 22.66
C ALA A 398 4.12 -4.33 22.12
N GLY A 399 2.78 -4.26 22.08
CA GLY A 399 2.04 -3.07 21.69
C GLY A 399 2.30 -1.88 22.62
N ARG A 400 2.30 -2.11 23.93
CA ARG A 400 2.64 -1.06 24.93
C ARG A 400 4.08 -0.58 24.79
N ARG A 401 5.04 -1.49 24.62
CA ARG A 401 6.44 -1.12 24.36
C ARG A 401 6.57 -0.20 23.15
N ILE A 402 5.85 -0.47 22.05
CA ILE A 402 5.87 0.39 20.86
C ILE A 402 5.34 1.79 21.18
N ARG A 403 4.23 1.90 21.93
CA ARG A 403 3.65 3.18 22.37
C ARG A 403 4.61 3.98 23.25
N ASP A 404 5.34 3.30 24.13
CA ASP A 404 6.18 3.91 25.16
C ASP A 404 7.63 4.14 24.68
N LEU A 405 7.97 3.76 23.45
CA LEU A 405 9.28 4.01 22.86
C LEU A 405 9.55 5.53 22.76
N PRO A 406 10.69 6.03 23.29
CA PRO A 406 10.98 7.45 23.29
C PRO A 406 11.12 7.99 21.86
N THR A 407 10.49 9.13 21.59
CA THR A 407 10.64 9.85 20.33
C THR A 407 10.38 11.33 20.52
N THR A 408 11.12 12.16 19.80
CA THR A 408 10.91 13.61 19.69
C THR A 408 10.14 13.98 18.41
N SER A 409 9.90 13.03 17.51
CA SER A 409 9.22 13.24 16.23
C SER A 409 7.70 13.11 16.39
N PRO A 410 6.92 14.18 16.10
CA PRO A 410 5.46 14.11 16.11
C PRO A 410 4.89 13.03 15.18
N THR A 411 5.53 12.82 14.03
CA THR A 411 5.12 11.80 13.06
C THR A 411 5.33 10.39 13.60
N GLN A 412 6.48 10.13 14.23
CA GLN A 412 6.76 8.83 14.84
C GLN A 412 5.79 8.55 15.99
N GLN A 413 5.48 9.56 16.81
CA GLN A 413 4.51 9.43 17.90
C GLN A 413 3.12 9.08 17.37
N LYS A 414 2.69 9.66 16.25
CA LYS A 414 1.43 9.32 15.58
C LYS A 414 1.43 7.86 15.14
N ILE A 415 2.50 7.39 14.49
CA ILE A 415 2.65 5.99 14.06
C ILE A 415 2.57 5.02 15.25
N GLN A 416 3.31 5.29 16.33
CA GLN A 416 3.28 4.46 17.54
C GLN A 416 1.88 4.35 18.15
N LYS A 417 1.14 5.45 18.23
CA LYS A 417 -0.25 5.47 18.71
C LYS A 417 -1.17 4.65 17.81
N SER A 418 -1.06 4.79 16.49
CA SER A 418 -1.87 4.01 15.54
C SER A 418 -1.58 2.51 15.61
N ILE A 419 -0.30 2.11 15.70
CA ILE A 419 0.07 0.70 15.89
C ILE A 419 -0.54 0.16 17.19
N TYR A 420 -0.43 0.91 18.29
CA TYR A 420 -1.01 0.51 19.57
C TYR A 420 -2.54 0.36 19.50
N GLN A 421 -3.25 1.31 18.89
CA GLN A 421 -4.69 1.25 18.69
C GLN A 421 -5.12 0.02 17.87
N GLN A 422 -4.39 -0.29 16.80
CA GLN A 422 -4.65 -1.49 16.01
C GLN A 422 -4.39 -2.76 16.82
N SER A 423 -3.30 -2.80 17.60
CA SER A 423 -3.00 -3.94 18.47
C SER A 423 -4.09 -4.16 19.53
N PHE A 424 -4.60 -3.09 20.14
CA PHE A 424 -5.70 -3.16 21.09
C PHE A 424 -7.00 -3.68 20.45
N SER A 425 -7.31 -3.21 19.24
CA SER A 425 -8.47 -3.68 18.47
C SER A 425 -8.38 -5.17 18.14
N PHE A 426 -7.20 -5.64 17.72
CA PHE A 426 -6.92 -7.05 17.46
C PHE A 426 -7.13 -7.91 18.73
N LEU A 427 -6.61 -7.47 19.87
CA LEU A 427 -6.82 -8.15 21.16
C LEU A 427 -8.30 -8.24 21.50
N HIS A 428 -9.03 -7.13 21.38
CA HIS A 428 -10.46 -7.10 21.73
C HIS A 428 -11.28 -8.08 20.88
N LEU A 429 -11.01 -8.13 19.57
CA LEU A 429 -11.69 -9.02 18.64
C LEU A 429 -11.42 -10.51 18.95
N HIS A 430 -10.16 -10.88 19.20
CA HIS A 430 -9.76 -12.28 19.28
C HIS A 430 -9.71 -12.86 20.70
N MET A 431 -9.81 -12.04 21.75
CA MET A 431 -9.87 -12.52 23.14
C MET A 431 -11.30 -12.87 23.61
N LEU A 432 -12.34 -12.38 22.94
CA LEU A 432 -13.75 -12.65 23.30
C LEU A 432 -14.07 -14.16 23.40
N PRO A 433 -13.66 -15.01 22.42
CA PRO A 433 -13.94 -16.45 22.47
C PRO A 433 -13.27 -17.19 23.64
N LEU A 434 -12.21 -16.64 24.23
CA LEU A 434 -11.49 -17.28 25.33
C LEU A 434 -12.17 -17.13 26.70
N LYS A 435 -13.05 -16.13 26.85
CA LYS A 435 -13.70 -15.82 28.13
C LYS A 435 -14.88 -16.73 28.46
N SER A 436 -15.47 -17.41 27.48
CA SER A 436 -16.63 -18.31 27.67
C SER A 436 -16.25 -19.69 28.24
N LEU A 437 -14.97 -20.10 28.16
CA LEU A 437 -14.55 -21.47 28.44
C LEU A 437 -14.47 -21.96 29.89
N PRO A 438 -14.15 -21.13 30.90
CA PRO A 438 -14.15 -21.60 32.29
C PRO A 438 -15.48 -22.22 32.72
N LYS A 439 -16.58 -21.82 32.07
CA LYS A 439 -17.91 -22.36 32.32
C LYS A 439 -18.05 -23.75 31.70
N VAL A 440 -17.69 -23.91 30.42
CA VAL A 440 -17.78 -25.19 29.68
C VAL A 440 -16.91 -26.28 30.34
N LEU A 441 -15.67 -25.97 30.71
CA LEU A 441 -14.78 -26.94 31.36
C LEU A 441 -15.25 -27.36 32.77
N LYS A 442 -15.91 -26.47 33.51
CA LYS A 442 -16.52 -26.82 34.82
C LYS A 442 -17.74 -27.71 34.68
N HIS A 443 -18.49 -27.58 33.59
CA HIS A 443 -19.66 -28.41 33.30
C HIS A 443 -19.30 -29.78 32.70
N ALA A 444 -18.13 -29.92 32.06
CA ALA A 444 -17.66 -31.15 31.46
C ALA A 444 -16.89 -32.09 32.41
N THR A 445 -16.55 -31.64 33.63
CA THR A 445 -15.96 -32.51 34.67
C THR A 445 -17.08 -33.19 35.47
N PRO A 446 -17.20 -34.53 35.49
CA PRO A 446 -18.21 -35.20 36.29
C PRO A 446 -17.88 -35.01 37.78
N SER A 447 -18.78 -34.38 38.53
CA SER A 447 -18.70 -34.35 39.99
C SER A 447 -18.93 -35.77 40.52
N SER A 448 -17.94 -36.32 41.23
CA SER A 448 -18.10 -37.55 42.00
C SER A 448 -19.19 -37.34 43.06
N SER A 449 -20.39 -37.86 42.82
CA SER A 449 -21.47 -37.91 43.80
C SER A 449 -21.06 -38.87 44.91
N HIS A 450 -20.77 -38.32 46.09
CA HIS A 450 -20.65 -39.07 47.34
C HIS A 450 -21.96 -39.85 47.58
N SER A 451 -21.91 -41.16 47.44
CA SER A 451 -22.97 -42.07 47.88
C SER A 451 -22.90 -42.23 49.39
N SER A 452 -23.68 -41.42 50.11
CA SER A 452 -24.03 -41.67 51.51
C SER A 452 -25.25 -42.58 51.53
N LEU A 453 -25.02 -43.87 51.73
CA LEU A 453 -26.05 -44.80 52.20
C LEU A 453 -25.46 -45.59 53.37
N ARG A 454 -25.93 -45.28 54.57
CA ARG A 454 -26.05 -46.24 55.67
C ARG A 454 -27.50 -46.22 56.14
N PRO A 455 -28.11 -47.38 56.44
CA PRO A 455 -29.13 -47.43 57.47
C PRO A 455 -28.52 -47.15 58.85
#